data_AF-A0AA43DAJ7-F1
#
_entry.id   AF-A0AA43DAJ7-F1
#
_cell.length_a   1.000
_cell.length_b   1.000
_cell.length_c   1.000
_cell.angle_alpha   90.00
_cell.angle_beta   90.00
_cell.angle_gamma   90.00
#
_symmetry.space_group_name_H-M   'P 1'
#
loop_
_entity.id
_entity.type
_entity.pdbx_description
1 polymer ?
#
loop_
_entity_poly.entity_id
_entity_poly.type
_entity_poly.pdbx_seq_one_letter_code
_entity_poly.pdbx_strand_id
1 'polypeptide(L)'
;MILQFFFKRLSMEKQVIYLKKKGVALGARVKNGRKIYIYMLRDLFVEVLYKNDNTEDTPESLSMLRGLKNLNEYLENEFRASF
;
A
#
# COMPACT_ATOMS: atom_id res chain seq x y z
N MET A 1 -13.77 -8.98 6.46
CA MET A 1 -14.59 -7.74 6.61
C MET A 1 -14.25 -6.93 7.88
N ILE A 2 -14.39 -7.47 9.09
CA ILE A 2 -14.18 -6.73 10.36
C ILE A 2 -12.78 -6.12 10.46
N LEU A 3 -11.73 -6.87 10.11
CA LEU A 3 -10.34 -6.40 10.18
C LEU A 3 -10.09 -5.14 9.34
N GLN A 4 -10.59 -5.12 8.10
CA GLN A 4 -10.42 -3.98 7.20
C GLN A 4 -11.15 -2.73 7.74
N PHE A 5 -12.26 -2.92 8.45
CA PHE A 5 -13.01 -1.82 9.05
C PHE A 5 -12.25 -1.19 10.21
N PHE A 6 -11.68 -2.01 11.10
CA PHE A 6 -10.79 -1.52 12.16
C PHE A 6 -9.54 -0.86 11.60
N PHE A 7 -8.92 -1.47 10.58
CA PHE A 7 -7.73 -0.94 9.92
C PHE A 7 -7.97 0.46 9.38
N LYS A 8 -9.07 0.69 8.66
CA LYS A 8 -9.43 2.00 8.09
C LYS A 8 -9.68 3.10 9.14
N ARG A 9 -9.99 2.74 10.39
CA ARG A 9 -10.22 3.69 11.49
C ARG A 9 -8.92 4.09 12.21
N LEU A 10 -7.82 3.39 11.97
CA LEU A 10 -6.53 3.75 12.55
C LEU A 10 -5.96 4.99 11.86
N SER A 11 -5.16 5.79 12.59
CA SER A 11 -4.33 6.82 11.96
C SER A 11 -3.35 6.19 10.97
N MET A 12 -2.92 6.94 9.97
CA MET A 12 -2.02 6.45 8.91
C MET A 12 -0.72 5.85 9.47
N GLU A 13 -0.11 6.45 10.48
CA GLU A 13 1.06 5.86 11.17
C GLU A 13 0.73 4.49 11.80
N LYS A 14 -0.42 4.39 12.48
CA LYS A 14 -0.87 3.13 13.10
C LYS A 14 -1.22 2.08 12.05
N GLN A 15 -1.78 2.49 10.91
CA GLN A 15 -2.02 1.61 9.76
C GLN A 15 -0.70 1.03 9.26
N VAL A 16 0.32 1.85 9.07
CA VAL A 16 1.64 1.39 8.60
C VAL A 16 2.34 0.50 9.63
N ILE A 17 2.32 0.86 10.92
CA ILE A 17 2.87 0.01 11.98
C ILE A 17 2.16 -1.34 11.99
N TYR A 18 0.83 -1.34 11.80
CA TYR A 18 0.06 -2.56 11.71
C TYR A 18 0.43 -3.39 10.47
N LEU A 19 0.62 -2.76 9.30
CA LEU A 19 1.08 -3.43 8.07
C LEU A 19 2.47 -4.04 8.24
N LYS A 20 3.44 -3.30 8.81
CA LYS A 20 4.79 -3.83 9.08
C LYS A 20 4.74 -5.04 10.04
N LYS A 21 3.79 -5.06 10.99
CA LYS A 21 3.68 -6.12 12.00
C LYS A 21 2.86 -7.34 11.55
N LYS A 22 1.83 -7.14 10.72
CA LYS A 22 0.80 -8.16 10.42
C LYS A 22 0.56 -8.37 8.93
N GLY A 23 1.02 -7.46 8.08
CA GLY A 23 0.97 -7.61 6.63
C GLY A 23 2.19 -8.33 6.09
N VAL A 24 2.11 -8.71 4.82
CA VAL A 24 3.21 -9.25 4.02
C VAL A 24 3.66 -8.16 3.07
N ALA A 25 4.95 -7.81 3.10
CA ALA A 25 5.52 -6.91 2.10
C ALA A 25 5.60 -7.65 0.76
N LEU A 26 4.93 -7.13 -0.27
CA LEU A 26 4.96 -7.70 -1.62
C LEU A 26 6.13 -7.14 -2.44
N GLY A 27 6.63 -5.97 -2.05
CA GLY A 27 7.77 -5.33 -2.70
C GLY A 27 7.59 -3.83 -2.80
N ALA A 28 8.46 -3.21 -3.59
CA ALA A 28 8.39 -1.79 -3.90
C ALA A 28 8.53 -1.58 -5.41
N ARG A 29 7.85 -0.56 -5.92
CA ARG A 29 7.93 -0.11 -7.32
C ARG A 29 8.33 1.35 -7.36
N VAL A 30 8.96 1.77 -8.46
CA VAL A 30 9.25 3.19 -8.71
C VAL A 30 8.16 3.72 -9.65
N LYS A 31 7.54 4.84 -9.29
CA LYS A 31 6.56 5.56 -10.10
C LYS A 31 6.90 7.05 -10.06
N ASN A 32 7.11 7.67 -11.21
CA ASN A 32 7.45 9.10 -11.32
C ASN A 32 8.64 9.51 -10.42
N GLY A 33 9.66 8.66 -10.32
CA GLY A 33 10.83 8.90 -9.47
C GLY A 33 10.60 8.71 -7.96
N ARG A 34 9.41 8.28 -7.53
CA ARG A 34 9.06 7.99 -6.14
C ARG A 34 8.90 6.50 -5.90
N LYS A 35 9.29 6.01 -4.73
CA LYS A 35 9.21 4.59 -4.36
C LYS A 35 7.91 4.29 -3.60
N ILE A 36 7.05 3.48 -4.20
CA ILE A 36 5.79 3.03 -3.63
C ILE A 36 5.97 1.60 -3.11
N TYR A 37 5.64 1.37 -1.85
CA TYR A 37 5.73 0.06 -1.20
C TYR A 37 4.35 -0.58 -1.14
N ILE A 38 4.26 -1.86 -1.50
CA ILE A 38 3.00 -2.59 -1.51
C ILE A 38 3.01 -3.64 -0.41
N TYR A 39 1.97 -3.62 0.42
CA TYR A 39 1.73 -4.58 1.49
C TYR A 39 0.40 -5.30 1.26
N MET A 40 0.36 -6.57 1.65
CA MET A 40 -0.86 -7.38 1.67
C MET A 40 -1.26 -7.69 3.11
N LEU A 41 -2.49 -7.35 3.45
CA LEU A 41 -3.13 -7.71 4.71
C LEU A 41 -4.37 -8.55 4.41
N ARG A 42 -4.20 -9.87 4.41
CA ARG A 42 -5.21 -10.83 3.92
C ARG A 42 -5.60 -10.50 2.47
N ASP A 43 -6.86 -10.17 2.21
CA ASP A 43 -7.39 -9.79 0.91
C ASP A 43 -7.29 -8.29 0.60
N LEU A 44 -6.70 -7.49 1.50
CA LEU A 44 -6.50 -6.05 1.33
C LEU A 44 -5.07 -5.76 0.92
N PHE A 45 -4.90 -5.06 -0.19
CA PHE A 45 -3.61 -4.54 -0.63
C PHE A 45 -3.52 -3.06 -0.26
N VAL A 46 -2.37 -2.64 0.23
CA VAL A 46 -2.14 -1.26 0.65
C VAL A 46 -0.83 -0.78 0.05
N GLU A 47 -0.91 0.26 -0.76
CA GLU A 47 0.25 1.01 -1.22
C GLU A 47 0.59 2.08 -0.18
N VAL A 48 1.86 2.20 0.14
CA VAL A 48 2.41 3.16 1.08
C VAL A 48 3.47 3.97 0.38
N LEU A 49 3.31 5.29 0.41
CA LEU A 49 4.36 6.22 0.04
C LEU A 49 4.94 6.80 1.32
N TYR A 50 6.27 6.72 1.45
CA TYR A 50 6.98 7.26 2.61
C TYR A 50 7.67 8.57 2.26
N LYS A 51 7.86 9.43 3.27
CA LYS A 51 8.76 10.58 3.13
C LYS A 51 10.15 10.09 2.74
N ASN A 52 10.77 10.81 1.82
CA ASN A 52 12.11 10.49 1.29
C ASN A 52 12.25 9.05 0.77
N ASP A 53 11.14 8.39 0.43
CA ASP A 53 11.11 6.99 -0.03
C ASP A 53 11.71 5.98 0.97
N ASN A 54 11.81 6.37 2.24
CA ASN A 54 12.40 5.60 3.32
C ASN A 54 11.32 4.97 4.21
N THR A 55 11.32 3.64 4.34
CA THR A 55 10.30 2.94 5.13
C THR A 55 10.32 3.29 6.62
N GLU A 56 11.43 3.82 7.13
CA GLU A 56 11.57 4.24 8.54
C GLU A 56 11.04 5.64 8.81
N ASP A 57 10.77 6.42 7.75
CA ASP A 57 10.18 7.74 7.87
C ASP A 57 8.64 7.66 7.98
N THR A 58 8.03 8.82 8.20
CA THR A 58 6.56 8.93 8.27
C THR A 58 5.92 8.65 6.90
N PRO A 59 4.82 7.90 6.85
CA PRO A 59 4.05 7.73 5.62
C PRO A 59 3.42 9.06 5.19
N GLU A 60 3.54 9.38 3.90
CA GLU A 60 2.91 10.55 3.28
C GLU A 60 1.49 10.23 2.83
N SER A 61 1.31 9.05 2.24
CA SER A 61 0.02 8.62 1.72
C SER A 61 -0.15 7.11 1.75
N LEU A 62 -1.42 6.70 1.79
CA LEU A 62 -1.85 5.31 1.75
C LEU A 62 -2.97 5.15 0.72
N SER A 63 -2.83 4.19 -0.18
CA SER A 63 -3.90 3.77 -1.09
C SER A 63 -4.29 2.33 -0.80
N MET A 64 -5.59 2.05 -0.73
CA MET A 64 -6.09 0.73 -0.36
C MET A 64 -6.86 0.11 -1.54
N LEU A 65 -6.43 -1.07 -1.97
CA LEU A 65 -7.03 -1.84 -3.05
C LEU A 65 -7.59 -3.14 -2.46
N ARG A 66 -8.89 -3.39 -2.64
CA ARG A 66 -9.56 -4.58 -2.09
C ARG A 66 -9.56 -5.71 -3.11
N GLY A 67 -8.95 -6.85 -2.76
CA GLY A 67 -8.95 -8.04 -3.59
C GLY A 67 -7.99 -7.97 -4.77
N LEU A 68 -7.62 -9.15 -5.26
CA LEU A 68 -6.59 -9.31 -6.29
C LEU A 68 -7.00 -8.70 -7.64
N LYS A 69 -8.29 -8.77 -7.98
CA LYS A 69 -8.83 -8.18 -9.22
C LYS A 69 -8.52 -6.69 -9.31
N ASN A 70 -8.83 -5.92 -8.25
CA ASN A 70 -8.60 -4.48 -8.22
C ASN A 70 -7.11 -4.14 -8.21
N LEU A 71 -6.27 -4.97 -7.58
CA LEU A 71 -4.82 -4.82 -7.67
C LEU A 71 -4.34 -4.99 -9.12
N ASN A 72 -4.76 -6.06 -9.79
CA ASN A 72 -4.36 -6.35 -11.15
C ASN A 72 -4.82 -5.26 -12.13
N GLU A 73 -6.09 -4.85 -12.05
CA GLU A 73 -6.64 -3.77 -12.87
C GLU A 73 -5.87 -2.46 -12.65
N TYR A 74 -5.54 -2.14 -11.40
CA TYR A 74 -4.73 -0.97 -11.09
C TYR A 74 -3.33 -1.05 -11.70
N LEU A 75 -2.63 -2.18 -11.52
CA LEU A 75 -1.30 -2.37 -12.08
C LEU A 75 -1.30 -2.37 -13.61
N GLU A 76 -2.33 -2.94 -14.25
CA GLU A 76 -2.48 -2.93 -15.69
C GLU A 76 -2.72 -1.52 -16.23
N ASN A 77 -3.60 -0.74 -15.61
CA ASN A 77 -3.84 0.64 -15.98
C ASN A 77 -2.57 1.49 -15.86
N GLU A 78 -1.82 1.28 -14.78
CA GLU A 78 -0.54 1.96 -14.54
C GLU A 78 0.52 1.57 -15.56
N PHE A 79 0.56 0.29 -15.96
CA PHE A 79 1.43 -0.19 -17.02
C PHE A 79 1.09 0.47 -18.36
N ARG A 80 -0.20 0.48 -18.75
CA ARG A 80 -0.67 1.14 -19.98
C ARG A 80 -0.50 2.66 -19.99
N ALA A 81 -0.48 3.30 -18.82
CA ALA A 81 -0.23 4.74 -18.74
C ALA A 81 1.25 5.11 -18.90
N SER A 82 2.15 4.14 -18.68
CA SER A 82 3.60 4.34 -18.71
C SER A 82 4.25 3.95 -20.05
N PHE A 83 3.53 3.22 -20.92
CA PHE A 83 4.00 2.67 -22.19
C PHE A 83 2.95 2.89 -23.29
#